data_AF-A0A9P6RCA1-F1
#
_entry.id   AF-A0A9P6RCA1-F1
#
_cell.length_a   1.000
_cell.length_b   1.000
_cell.length_c   1.000
_cell.angle_alpha   90.00
_cell.angle_beta   90.00
_cell.angle_gamma   90.00
#
_symmetry.space_group_name_H-M   'P 1'
#
loop_
_entity.id
_entity.type
_entity.pdbx_description
1 polymer ?
#
loop_
_entity_poly.entity_id
_entity_poly.type
_entity_poly.pdbx_seq_one_letter_code
_entity_poly.pdbx_strand_id
1 'polypeptide(L)'
;GKAYIGDKEFEGKAHHTLTLSEDGADTVQIQTKDEDAHFVFIAGEPLKEPIVQHGPFVMNTEKEIYDTFVDYQYAKNGFERARNWSSTIA
;
A
#
# COMPACT_ATOMS: atom_id res chain seq x y z
N GLY A 1 13.70 -11.45 -13.11
CA GLY A 1 14.50 -12.43 -12.39
C GLY A 1 13.75 -13.03 -11.24
N LYS A 2 14.29 -14.12 -10.72
CA LYS A 2 13.86 -14.79 -9.50
C LYS A 2 14.74 -14.38 -8.33
N ALA A 3 14.13 -14.27 -7.16
CA ALA A 3 14.84 -14.17 -5.89
C ALA A 3 14.43 -15.33 -4.99
N TYR A 4 15.31 -15.75 -4.10
CA TYR A 4 15.07 -16.80 -3.12
C TYR A 4 15.11 -16.17 -1.72
N ILE A 5 14.02 -16.29 -0.97
CA ILE A 5 13.79 -15.57 0.28
C ILE A 5 13.83 -16.54 1.48
N GLY A 6 14.60 -16.18 2.50
CA GLY A 6 14.75 -16.91 3.76
C GLY A 6 15.48 -18.25 3.64
N ASP A 7 15.64 -18.94 4.77
CA ASP A 7 16.40 -20.20 4.86
C ASP A 7 15.83 -21.34 3.99
N LYS A 8 14.53 -21.27 3.68
CA LYS A 8 13.84 -22.25 2.83
C LYS A 8 13.97 -21.96 1.34
N GLU A 9 14.73 -20.91 0.97
CA GLU A 9 14.88 -20.44 -0.40
C GLU A 9 13.52 -20.32 -1.13
N PHE A 10 12.56 -19.62 -0.54
CA PHE A 10 11.26 -19.47 -1.17
C PHE A 10 11.40 -18.67 -2.47
N GLU A 11 10.98 -19.25 -3.61
CA GLU A 11 11.11 -18.61 -4.92
C GLU A 11 10.09 -17.45 -5.08
N GLY A 12 10.60 -16.22 -5.06
CA GLY A 12 9.91 -15.02 -5.50
C GLY A 12 9.99 -14.85 -7.02
N LYS A 13 8.83 -14.76 -7.66
CA LYS A 13 8.69 -14.53 -9.10
C LYS A 13 8.34 -13.07 -9.39
N ALA A 14 8.65 -12.61 -10.60
CA ALA A 14 8.23 -11.29 -11.06
C ALA A 14 6.71 -11.10 -10.91
N HIS A 15 6.30 -9.88 -10.54
CA HIS A 15 4.90 -9.47 -10.37
C HIS A 15 4.15 -10.19 -9.22
N HIS A 16 4.87 -10.75 -8.24
CA HIS A 16 4.29 -11.33 -7.04
C HIS A 16 4.59 -10.47 -5.82
N THR A 17 3.66 -10.48 -4.87
CA THR A 17 3.86 -9.94 -3.52
C THR A 17 4.10 -11.10 -2.57
N LEU A 18 5.21 -11.05 -1.84
CA LEU A 18 5.52 -12.00 -0.77
C LEU A 18 5.35 -11.29 0.57
N THR A 19 4.51 -11.83 1.45
CA THR A 19 4.32 -11.31 2.81
C THR A 19 5.25 -12.02 3.76
N LEU A 20 5.90 -11.24 4.64
CA LEU A 20 6.77 -11.77 5.69
C LEU A 20 5.98 -11.89 7.00
N SER A 21 6.31 -12.90 7.80
CA SER A 21 5.78 -13.05 9.16
C SER A 21 6.38 -12.02 10.10
N GLU A 22 5.61 -11.59 11.09
CA GLU A 22 6.11 -10.80 12.23
C GLU A 22 6.68 -11.71 13.34
N ASP A 23 7.35 -12.81 12.97
CA ASP A 23 7.86 -13.82 13.92
C ASP A 23 9.13 -13.39 14.67
N GLY A 24 9.47 -12.09 14.61
CA GLY A 24 10.58 -11.50 15.38
C GLY A 24 11.95 -11.66 14.75
N ALA A 25 12.04 -12.01 13.46
CA ALA A 25 13.29 -11.96 12.73
C ALA A 25 13.72 -10.51 12.45
N ASP A 26 14.94 -10.14 12.85
CA ASP A 26 15.51 -8.80 12.62
C ASP A 26 16.03 -8.59 11.18
N THR A 27 16.16 -9.69 10.41
CA THR A 27 16.78 -9.68 9.09
C THR A 27 16.01 -10.56 8.11
N VAL A 28 16.02 -10.16 6.83
CA VAL A 28 15.44 -10.93 5.73
C VAL A 28 16.57 -11.32 4.78
N GLN A 29 16.82 -12.62 4.63
CA GLN A 29 17.80 -13.13 3.68
C GLN A 29 17.20 -13.18 2.27
N ILE A 30 17.90 -12.63 1.28
CA ILE A 30 17.49 -12.63 -0.12
C ILE A 30 18.70 -13.00 -0.97
N GLN A 31 18.52 -13.94 -1.89
CA GLN A 31 19.58 -14.42 -2.78
C GLN A 31 19.08 -14.52 -4.22
N THR A 32 19.98 -14.31 -5.16
CA THR A 32 19.80 -14.63 -6.58
C THR A 32 20.70 -15.80 -6.95
N LYS A 33 20.33 -16.53 -8.01
CA LYS A 33 21.14 -17.61 -8.57
C LYS A 33 21.72 -17.14 -9.91
N ASP A 34 21.18 -17.64 -11.01
CA ASP A 34 21.74 -17.44 -12.35
C ASP A 34 21.25 -16.16 -13.06
N GLU A 35 20.31 -15.43 -12.46
CA GLU A 35 19.71 -14.23 -13.04
C GLU A 35 19.57 -13.10 -12.02
N ASP A 36 19.65 -11.86 -12.50
CA ASP A 36 19.43 -10.67 -11.68
C ASP A 36 17.96 -10.54 -11.26
N ALA A 37 17.74 -10.15 -10.01
CA ALA A 37 16.41 -9.82 -9.49
C ALA A 37 16.30 -8.31 -9.27
N HIS A 38 15.19 -7.73 -9.74
CA HIS A 38 14.79 -6.37 -9.42
C HIS A 38 13.46 -6.44 -8.68
N PHE A 39 13.45 -5.93 -7.46
CA PHE A 39 12.31 -5.97 -6.57
C PHE A 39 12.34 -4.76 -5.63
N VAL A 40 11.23 -4.52 -4.95
CA VAL A 40 11.14 -3.55 -3.86
C VAL A 40 10.92 -4.29 -2.55
N PHE A 41 11.53 -3.81 -1.49
CA PHE A 41 11.29 -4.26 -0.12
C PHE A 41 10.53 -3.16 0.61
N ILE A 42 9.35 -3.49 1.14
CA ILE A 42 8.46 -2.53 1.82
C ILE A 42 8.19 -3.06 3.22
N ALA A 43 8.52 -2.26 4.22
CA ALA A 43 8.26 -2.53 5.63
C ALA A 43 7.79 -1.25 6.32
N GLY A 44 7.00 -1.39 7.37
CA GLY A 44 6.48 -0.26 8.15
C GLY A 44 5.92 -0.75 9.49
N GLU A 45 5.90 0.16 10.46
CA GLU A 45 5.27 -0.10 11.76
C GLU A 45 3.74 -0.12 11.59
N PRO A 46 3.03 -1.17 12.06
CA PRO A 46 1.57 -1.17 12.07
C PRO A 46 1.03 -0.02 12.92
N LEU A 47 0.17 0.83 12.35
CA LEU A 47 -0.44 1.96 13.06
C LEU A 47 -1.37 1.53 14.20
N LYS A 48 -1.88 0.29 14.16
CA LYS A 48 -2.83 -0.28 15.13
C LYS A 48 -4.11 0.53 15.31
N GLU A 49 -4.53 1.23 14.26
CA GLU A 49 -5.79 1.95 14.20
C GLU A 49 -6.81 1.19 13.34
N PRO A 50 -8.12 1.35 13.58
CA PRO A 50 -9.13 0.81 12.68
C PRO A 50 -8.98 1.40 11.28
N ILE A 51 -9.24 0.57 10.26
CA ILE A 51 -9.17 0.96 8.85
C ILE A 51 -10.57 0.76 8.25
N VAL A 52 -11.15 1.84 7.75
CA VAL A 52 -12.38 1.83 6.96
C VAL A 52 -12.08 2.45 5.61
N GLN A 53 -12.25 1.69 4.54
CA GLN A 53 -11.98 2.12 3.17
C GLN A 53 -13.26 2.09 2.33
N HIS A 54 -13.52 3.17 1.60
CA HIS A 54 -14.54 3.18 0.54
C HIS A 54 -14.07 3.97 -0.68
N GLY A 55 -13.81 3.26 -1.78
CA GLY A 55 -13.28 3.86 -3.01
C GLY A 55 -11.94 4.57 -2.76
N PRO A 56 -11.82 5.88 -3.08
CA PRO A 56 -10.57 6.62 -2.98
C PRO A 56 -10.23 7.09 -1.54
N PHE A 57 -11.14 6.89 -0.57
CA PHE A 57 -10.98 7.42 0.78
C PHE A 57 -10.75 6.29 1.80
N VAL A 58 -9.83 6.53 2.73
CA VAL A 58 -9.47 5.65 3.85
C VAL A 58 -9.49 6.50 5.12
N MET A 59 -10.32 6.12 6.10
CA MET A 59 -10.47 6.80 7.40
C MET A 59 -10.51 5.75 8.53
N ASN A 60 -10.64 6.19 9.78
CA ASN A 60 -10.67 5.28 10.93
C ASN A 60 -12.09 4.82 11.31
N THR A 61 -13.15 5.53 10.88
CA THR A 61 -14.55 5.19 11.18
C THR A 61 -15.47 5.30 9.96
N GLU A 62 -16.59 4.57 9.98
CA GLU A 62 -17.62 4.68 8.92
C GLU A 62 -18.19 6.11 8.82
N LYS A 63 -18.40 6.78 9.96
CA LYS A 63 -18.89 8.17 9.99
C LYS A 63 -17.97 9.12 9.24
N GLU A 64 -16.65 9.02 9.45
CA GLU A 64 -15.67 9.87 8.76
C GLU A 64 -15.68 9.64 7.25
N ILE A 65 -15.91 8.40 6.80
CA ILE A 65 -16.10 8.10 5.38
C ILE A 65 -17.32 8.83 4.82
N TYR A 66 -18.47 8.75 5.50
CA TYR A 66 -19.68 9.45 5.05
C TYR A 66 -19.47 10.98 4.99
N ASP A 67 -18.85 11.55 6.03
CA ASP A 67 -18.53 12.98 6.08
C ASP A 67 -17.56 13.37 4.94
N THR A 68 -16.55 12.55 4.65
CA THR A 68 -15.59 12.78 3.56
C THR A 68 -16.27 12.77 2.18
N PHE A 69 -17.25 11.88 1.96
CA PHE A 69 -18.03 11.91 0.71
C PHE A 69 -18.86 13.18 0.57
N VAL A 70 -19.49 13.64 1.65
CA VAL A 70 -20.21 14.92 1.67
C VAL A 70 -19.24 16.06 1.33
N ASP A 71 -18.05 16.08 1.92
CA ASP A 71 -17.05 17.11 1.67
C ASP A 71 -16.55 17.09 0.22
N TYR A 72 -16.32 15.91 -0.35
CA TYR A 72 -15.96 15.77 -1.76
C TYR A 72 -17.09 16.25 -2.68
N GLN A 73 -18.33 15.81 -2.45
CA GLN A 73 -19.50 16.16 -3.27
C GLN A 73 -19.80 17.66 -3.25
N TYR A 74 -19.65 18.31 -2.10
CA TYR A 74 -19.91 19.74 -1.93
C TYR A 74 -18.67 20.62 -2.07
N ALA A 75 -17.50 20.01 -2.32
CA ALA A 75 -16.18 20.65 -2.42
C ALA A 75 -15.89 21.55 -1.20
N LYS A 76 -15.73 20.90 -0.05
CA LYS A 76 -15.44 21.53 1.26
C LYS A 76 -14.31 20.79 1.97
N ASN A 77 -13.82 21.37 3.06
CA ASN A 77 -12.86 20.77 3.99
C ASN A 77 -11.64 20.15 3.31
N GLY A 78 -11.04 20.87 2.36
CA GLY A 78 -9.88 20.44 1.59
C GLY A 78 -10.17 20.11 0.12
N PHE A 79 -11.44 19.91 -0.25
CA PHE A 79 -11.87 19.67 -1.64
C PHE A 79 -12.36 20.92 -2.39
N GLU A 80 -12.15 22.13 -1.88
CA GLU A 80 -12.73 23.37 -2.42
C GLU A 80 -12.35 23.62 -3.88
N ARG A 81 -11.15 23.19 -4.28
CA ARG A 81 -10.66 23.33 -5.65
C ARG A 81 -11.31 22.36 -6.65
N ALA A 82 -12.03 21.33 -6.18
CA ALA A 82 -12.63 20.33 -7.06
C ALA A 82 -13.76 20.89 -7.94
N ARG A 83 -14.49 21.94 -7.52
CA ARG A 83 -15.71 22.41 -8.21
C ARG A 83 -15.53 22.70 -9.70
N ASN A 84 -14.42 23.34 -10.04
CA ASN A 84 -14.16 23.84 -11.39
C ASN A 84 -12.81 23.35 -11.93
N TRP A 85 -12.21 22.37 -11.26
CA TRP A 85 -10.93 21.82 -11.70
C TRP A 85 -11.15 20.79 -12.81
N SER A 86 -10.33 20.90 -13.84
CA SER A 86 -10.18 19.88 -14.87
C SER A 86 -8.71 19.79 -15.24
N SER A 87 -8.25 18.58 -15.52
CA SER A 87 -6.87 18.33 -15.96
C SER A 87 -6.72 18.62 -17.46
N THR A 88 -5.55 19.11 -17.87
CA THR A 88 -5.21 19.31 -19.29
C THR A 88 -4.62 18.07 -19.95
N ILE A 89 -4.32 17.03 -19.16
CA ILE A 89 -3.66 15.79 -19.61
C ILE A 89 -4.56 14.56 -19.46
N ALA A 90 -5.82 14.76 -19.07
CA ALA A 90 -6.83 13.71 -19.01
C ALA A 90 -7.51 13.56 -20.37
#